data_AF-A0A2S6YZQ9-F1
#
_entry.id   AF-A0A2S6YZQ9-F1
#
_cell.length_a   1.000
_cell.length_b   1.000
_cell.length_c   1.000
_cell.angle_alpha   90.00
_cell.angle_beta   90.00
_cell.angle_gamma   90.00
#
_symmetry.space_group_name_H-M   'P 1'
#
loop_
_entity.id
_entity.type
_entity.pdbx_description
1 polymer ?
#
loop_
_entity_poly.entity_id
_entity_poly.type
_entity_poly.pdbx_seq_one_letter_code
_entity_poly.pdbx_strand_id
1 'polypeptide(L)'
;MHGYRLITTALLWLGSVCVAHSAMAAAPASTAAAANDPLVDQWARQVGQTMQARLRSMAASGEPRQLYLAGLLWVDAEDDAVSAADGGYAPIQRVWLQRALDARPRDPLVARMESAGCAPALRCDPGAALAFLEQADAGNASVHLRAYTDARRRGDQAAAERAWQAAVQSDHFDSGALELGKALHASYDGVQWPSLASVSLRAQLDVQGFPSTGAGMAAMFVIGAWSAHALPALGDLMRRCSPTVATPALRDECMAVLDNVANDESTLTTAVIGTKGMAALSNGADATRWQARLRELQWLQHQRHRASTVAGLANELDVVLTQGEVPALRARLQRQGLAAQPLAGWQPGAAGHQTR
;
A
#
# COMPACT_ATOMS: atom_id res chain seq x y z
N MET A 1 25.02 -5.14 -9.43
CA MET A 1 24.05 -4.86 -10.54
C MET A 1 22.59 -5.34 -10.32
N HIS A 2 22.30 -6.47 -9.67
CA HIS A 2 20.92 -6.99 -9.56
C HIS A 2 20.05 -6.31 -8.48
N GLY A 3 20.64 -5.89 -7.36
CA GLY A 3 19.88 -5.29 -6.24
C GLY A 3 19.13 -3.99 -6.60
N TYR A 4 19.75 -3.08 -7.35
CA TYR A 4 19.11 -1.81 -7.77
C TYR A 4 18.26 -1.92 -9.04
N ARG A 5 18.49 -2.95 -9.87
CA ARG A 5 17.62 -3.25 -11.04
C ARG A 5 16.25 -3.80 -10.61
N LEU A 6 16.20 -4.57 -9.53
CA LEU A 6 14.95 -5.05 -8.92
C LEU A 6 14.13 -3.91 -8.29
N ILE A 7 14.81 -2.91 -7.72
CA ILE A 7 14.16 -1.75 -7.08
C ILE A 7 13.55 -0.80 -8.13
N THR A 8 14.18 -0.64 -9.29
CA THR A 8 13.68 0.26 -10.36
C THR A 8 12.45 -0.28 -11.10
N THR A 9 12.28 -1.60 -11.15
CA THR A 9 11.09 -2.23 -11.77
C THR A 9 9.86 -2.20 -10.86
N ALA A 10 10.04 -2.29 -9.53
CA ALA A 10 8.94 -2.16 -8.56
C ALA A 10 8.32 -0.75 -8.51
N LEU A 11 9.11 0.30 -8.79
CA LEU A 11 8.65 1.69 -8.82
C LEU A 11 7.90 2.08 -10.11
N LEU A 12 8.03 1.31 -11.18
CA LEU A 12 7.37 1.58 -12.47
C LEU A 12 5.87 1.23 -12.50
N TRP A 13 5.38 0.47 -11.53
CA TRP A 13 4.00 -0.04 -11.54
C TRP A 13 2.98 0.79 -10.76
N LEU A 14 3.39 1.84 -10.05
CA LEU A 14 2.48 2.66 -9.23
C LEU A 14 2.10 4.02 -9.85
N GLY A 15 2.27 4.17 -11.16
CA GLY A 15 1.61 5.26 -11.91
C GLY A 15 2.51 5.88 -12.97
N SER A 16 2.51 5.31 -14.17
CA SER A 16 2.97 5.99 -15.39
C SER A 16 2.40 5.31 -16.64
N VAL A 17 1.07 5.33 -16.78
CA VAL A 17 0.49 5.38 -18.12
C VAL A 17 0.57 6.84 -18.54
N CYS A 18 1.45 7.10 -19.52
CA CYS A 18 1.71 8.40 -20.16
C CYS A 18 2.46 9.43 -19.31
N VAL A 19 3.80 9.40 -19.40
CA VAL A 19 4.73 10.49 -19.77
C VAL A 19 6.09 10.17 -19.12
N ALA A 20 6.83 9.19 -19.67
CA ALA A 20 8.20 8.91 -19.25
C ALA A 20 9.13 8.61 -20.44
N HIS A 21 8.75 8.98 -21.66
CA HIS A 21 9.55 8.73 -22.86
C HIS A 21 10.45 9.91 -23.29
N SER A 22 10.57 10.97 -22.49
CA SER A 22 11.29 12.19 -22.94
C SER A 22 12.35 12.74 -21.98
N ALA A 23 12.65 12.08 -20.86
CA ALA A 23 13.61 12.59 -19.86
C ALA A 23 14.86 11.73 -19.65
N MET A 24 15.16 10.77 -20.55
CA MET A 24 16.40 9.98 -20.50
C MET A 24 17.57 10.60 -21.28
N ALA A 25 17.42 11.81 -21.81
CA ALA A 25 18.51 12.52 -22.46
C ALA A 25 19.23 13.43 -21.45
N ALA A 26 20.43 12.98 -21.02
CA ALA A 26 21.44 13.70 -20.25
C ALA A 26 21.28 13.75 -18.72
N ALA A 27 21.43 12.60 -18.06
CA ALA A 27 22.01 12.57 -16.71
C ALA A 27 23.55 12.63 -16.82
N PRO A 28 24.25 13.48 -16.06
CA PRO A 28 25.71 13.55 -16.12
C PRO A 28 26.35 12.24 -15.64
N ALA A 29 27.44 11.83 -16.29
CA ALA A 29 28.12 10.53 -16.09
C ALA A 29 28.59 10.23 -14.65
N SER A 30 28.62 11.23 -13.75
CA SER A 30 28.95 11.03 -12.33
C SER A 30 27.82 10.42 -11.49
N THR A 31 26.58 10.44 -11.99
CA THR A 31 25.38 10.01 -11.25
C THR A 31 25.25 8.48 -11.12
N ALA A 32 25.87 7.72 -12.03
CA ALA A 32 25.87 6.26 -11.97
C ALA A 32 27.08 5.68 -11.20
N ALA A 33 28.07 6.50 -10.81
CA ALA A 33 29.34 5.98 -10.30
C ALA A 33 29.24 5.36 -8.90
N ALA A 34 28.47 5.97 -7.99
CA ALA A 34 28.37 5.52 -6.60
C ALA A 34 27.54 4.23 -6.44
N ALA A 35 26.40 4.13 -7.12
CA ALA A 35 25.56 2.93 -7.10
C ALA A 35 26.23 1.71 -7.77
N ASN A 36 27.20 1.95 -8.65
CA ASN A 36 28.00 0.92 -9.32
C ASN A 36 29.35 0.64 -8.60
N ASP A 37 29.56 1.23 -7.42
CA ASP A 37 30.76 0.96 -6.63
C ASP A 37 30.72 -0.49 -6.08
N PRO A 38 31.81 -1.28 -6.24
CA PRO A 38 31.87 -2.65 -5.73
C PRO A 38 31.58 -2.78 -4.24
N LEU A 39 31.89 -1.76 -3.43
CA LEU A 39 31.60 -1.74 -2.00
C LEU A 39 30.08 -1.61 -1.74
N VAL A 40 29.37 -0.85 -2.57
CA VAL A 40 27.91 -0.73 -2.49
C VAL A 40 27.26 -2.04 -2.92
N ASP A 41 27.75 -2.70 -3.97
CA ASP A 41 27.26 -4.01 -4.41
C ASP A 41 27.55 -5.11 -3.36
N GLN A 42 28.70 -5.08 -2.68
CA GLN A 42 29.00 -5.99 -1.57
C GLN A 42 28.09 -5.74 -0.37
N TRP A 43 27.92 -4.48 0.03
CA TRP A 43 27.05 -4.10 1.14
C TRP A 43 25.59 -4.47 0.86
N ALA A 44 25.07 -4.20 -0.34
CA ALA A 44 23.70 -4.57 -0.72
C ALA A 44 23.46 -6.09 -0.64
N ARG A 45 24.46 -6.91 -1.03
CA ARG A 45 24.40 -8.37 -0.85
C ARG A 45 24.36 -8.78 0.62
N GLN A 46 25.15 -8.12 1.49
CA GLN A 46 25.09 -8.38 2.93
C GLN A 46 23.71 -8.04 3.50
N VAL A 47 23.13 -6.90 3.12
CA VAL A 47 21.76 -6.52 3.52
C VAL A 47 20.75 -7.57 3.04
N GLY A 48 20.84 -8.02 1.79
CA GLY A 48 20.00 -9.07 1.24
C GLY A 48 20.12 -10.40 2.01
N GLN A 49 21.35 -10.79 2.39
CA GLN A 49 21.59 -11.98 3.22
C GLN A 49 20.97 -11.85 4.62
N THR A 50 21.12 -10.69 5.27
CA THR A 50 20.48 -10.40 6.56
C THR A 50 18.95 -10.49 6.45
N MET A 51 18.36 -9.93 5.39
CA MET A 51 16.93 -10.02 5.14
C MET A 51 16.49 -11.48 4.94
N GLN A 52 17.16 -12.24 4.07
CA GLN A 52 16.83 -13.65 3.86
C GLN A 52 16.96 -14.49 5.14
N ALA A 53 17.97 -14.23 5.98
CA ALA A 53 18.12 -14.90 7.27
C ALA A 53 16.94 -14.58 8.21
N ARG A 54 16.52 -13.31 8.25
CA ARG A 54 15.34 -12.87 8.99
C ARG A 54 14.06 -13.54 8.50
N LEU A 55 13.82 -13.57 7.19
CA LEU A 55 12.63 -14.20 6.61
C LEU A 55 12.60 -15.72 6.85
N ARG A 56 13.74 -16.40 6.77
CA ARG A 56 13.84 -17.82 7.14
C ARG A 56 13.51 -18.05 8.61
N SER A 57 13.99 -17.18 9.51
CA SER A 57 13.67 -17.24 10.94
C SER A 57 12.17 -17.02 11.21
N MET A 58 11.56 -16.05 10.53
CA MET A 58 10.11 -15.83 10.58
C MET A 58 9.34 -17.06 10.09
N ALA A 59 9.70 -17.61 8.93
CA ALA A 59 9.05 -18.81 8.39
C ALA A 59 9.23 -20.04 9.30
N ALA A 60 10.35 -20.14 10.02
CA ALA A 60 10.63 -21.23 10.95
C ALA A 60 9.74 -21.22 12.19
N SER A 61 9.13 -20.07 12.56
CA SER A 61 8.15 -20.03 13.66
C SER A 61 6.92 -20.90 13.38
N GLY A 62 6.61 -21.13 12.10
CA GLY A 62 5.42 -21.86 11.67
C GLY A 62 4.11 -21.08 11.84
N GLU A 63 4.17 -19.85 12.36
CA GLU A 63 2.99 -19.00 12.50
C GLU A 63 2.48 -18.58 11.10
N PRO A 64 1.16 -18.68 10.83
CA PRO A 64 0.64 -18.42 9.48
C PRO A 64 0.96 -17.01 8.98
N ARG A 65 0.85 -16.01 9.85
CA ARG A 65 1.20 -14.62 9.57
C ARG A 65 2.67 -14.47 9.19
N GLN A 66 3.58 -15.10 9.95
CA GLN A 66 5.02 -15.01 9.69
C GLN A 66 5.41 -15.72 8.40
N LEU A 67 4.83 -16.90 8.14
CA LEU A 67 4.99 -17.62 6.87
C LEU A 67 4.52 -16.76 5.68
N TYR A 68 3.38 -16.09 5.82
CA TYR A 68 2.83 -15.22 4.78
C TYR A 68 3.76 -14.02 4.50
N LEU A 69 4.17 -13.29 5.53
CA LEU A 69 5.07 -12.15 5.39
C LEU A 69 6.44 -12.56 4.85
N ALA A 70 6.98 -13.70 5.30
CA ALA A 70 8.24 -14.24 4.79
C ALA A 70 8.15 -14.60 3.31
N GLY A 71 7.03 -15.21 2.89
CA GLY A 71 6.75 -15.45 1.48
C GLY A 71 6.63 -14.14 0.70
N LEU A 72 5.85 -13.18 1.18
CA LEU A 72 5.60 -11.92 0.47
C LEU A 72 6.87 -11.09 0.27
N LEU A 73 7.78 -11.09 1.24
CA LEU A 73 9.01 -10.32 1.22
C LEU A 73 10.21 -11.06 0.61
N TRP A 74 10.04 -12.32 0.22
CA TRP A 74 11.13 -13.09 -0.37
C TRP A 74 11.49 -12.55 -1.75
N VAL A 75 12.74 -12.16 -1.91
CA VAL A 75 13.33 -11.79 -3.20
C VAL A 75 14.44 -12.78 -3.49
N ASP A 76 14.27 -13.52 -4.59
CA ASP A 76 15.35 -14.34 -5.12
C ASP A 76 16.31 -13.45 -5.90
N ALA A 77 17.60 -13.52 -5.55
CA ALA A 77 18.61 -12.67 -6.16
C ALA A 77 19.18 -13.27 -7.46
N GLU A 78 18.84 -14.53 -7.76
CA GLU A 78 19.56 -15.32 -8.77
C GLU A 78 18.71 -15.77 -9.97
N ASP A 79 17.36 -15.63 -9.99
CA ASP A 79 16.57 -16.21 -11.09
C ASP A 79 15.23 -15.52 -11.42
N ASP A 80 15.30 -14.35 -12.07
CA ASP A 80 14.15 -13.67 -12.67
C ASP A 80 13.52 -14.48 -13.83
N ALA A 81 14.33 -15.29 -14.53
CA ALA A 81 13.90 -16.04 -15.71
C ALA A 81 13.04 -17.27 -15.36
N VAL A 82 13.30 -17.93 -14.23
CA VAL A 82 12.55 -19.10 -13.76
C VAL A 82 11.24 -18.69 -13.07
N SER A 83 11.24 -17.55 -12.39
CA SER A 83 10.05 -17.03 -11.69
C SER A 83 8.89 -16.69 -12.64
N ALA A 84 9.17 -16.29 -13.89
CA ALA A 84 8.13 -15.96 -14.88
C ALA A 84 7.34 -17.18 -15.39
N ALA A 85 7.93 -18.39 -15.39
CA ALA A 85 7.29 -19.60 -15.92
C ALA A 85 6.34 -20.28 -14.91
N ASP A 86 6.60 -20.12 -13.61
CA ASP A 86 5.92 -20.82 -12.51
C ASP A 86 4.92 -19.95 -11.74
N GLY A 87 4.44 -18.86 -12.36
CA GLY A 87 3.43 -17.96 -11.77
C GLY A 87 4.00 -16.89 -10.84
N GLY A 88 5.27 -16.52 -11.00
CA GLY A 88 5.88 -15.32 -10.41
C GLY A 88 6.59 -15.54 -9.07
N TYR A 89 6.57 -16.75 -8.50
CA TYR A 89 7.13 -17.03 -7.17
C TYR A 89 8.23 -18.08 -7.18
N ALA A 90 9.31 -17.81 -6.43
CA ALA A 90 10.37 -18.79 -6.19
C ALA A 90 9.83 -20.04 -5.45
N PRO A 91 10.44 -21.24 -5.61
CA PRO A 91 9.95 -22.45 -4.95
C PRO A 91 9.76 -22.33 -3.44
N ILE A 92 10.70 -21.70 -2.72
CA ILE A 92 10.61 -21.54 -1.27
C ILE A 92 9.49 -20.57 -0.86
N GLN A 93 9.29 -19.51 -1.65
CA GLN A 93 8.21 -18.56 -1.47
C GLN A 93 6.84 -19.25 -1.61
N ARG A 94 6.67 -20.09 -2.64
CA ARG A 94 5.44 -20.89 -2.83
C ARG A 94 5.16 -21.78 -1.63
N VAL A 95 6.17 -22.47 -1.10
CA VAL A 95 6.01 -23.35 0.06
C VAL A 95 5.53 -22.56 1.29
N TRP A 96 6.13 -21.42 1.59
CA TRP A 96 5.72 -20.62 2.75
C TRP A 96 4.33 -20.01 2.59
N LEU A 97 4.04 -19.43 1.43
CA LEU A 97 2.71 -18.87 1.13
C LEU A 97 1.63 -19.96 1.19
N GLN A 98 1.87 -21.13 0.60
CA GLN A 98 0.90 -22.24 0.65
C GLN A 98 0.67 -22.71 2.08
N ARG A 99 1.74 -22.85 2.90
CA ARG A 99 1.59 -23.23 4.31
C ARG A 99 0.82 -22.20 5.12
N ALA A 100 0.98 -20.91 4.83
CA ALA A 100 0.19 -19.86 5.47
C ALA A 100 -1.30 -19.98 5.12
N LEU A 101 -1.63 -20.22 3.84
CA LEU A 101 -3.01 -20.38 3.35
C LEU A 101 -3.68 -21.65 3.88
N ASP A 102 -2.92 -22.74 4.00
CA ASP A 102 -3.41 -24.04 4.47
C ASP A 102 -3.59 -24.08 6.01
N ALA A 103 -2.97 -23.15 6.75
CA ALA A 103 -2.97 -23.18 8.21
C ALA A 103 -4.36 -22.99 8.82
N ARG A 104 -4.64 -23.73 9.90
CA ARG A 104 -5.89 -23.64 10.68
C ARG A 104 -5.57 -23.56 12.18
N PRO A 105 -6.25 -22.67 12.95
CA PRO A 105 -7.25 -21.69 12.53
C PRO A 105 -6.70 -20.65 11.54
N ARG A 106 -7.58 -20.06 10.72
CA ARG A 106 -7.18 -19.04 9.72
C ARG A 106 -6.67 -17.79 10.44
N ASP A 107 -5.57 -17.22 9.96
CA ASP A 107 -5.13 -15.88 10.39
C ASP A 107 -5.92 -14.80 9.63
N PRO A 108 -6.44 -13.75 10.30
CA PRO A 108 -7.23 -12.69 9.65
C PRO A 108 -6.52 -11.95 8.52
N LEU A 109 -5.22 -11.63 8.67
CA LEU A 109 -4.45 -10.96 7.63
C LEU A 109 -4.31 -11.88 6.42
N VAL A 110 -3.96 -13.15 6.64
CA VAL A 110 -3.84 -14.14 5.55
C VAL A 110 -5.18 -14.34 4.84
N ALA A 111 -6.30 -14.45 5.57
CA ALA A 111 -7.63 -14.59 4.99
C ALA A 111 -8.06 -13.35 4.18
N ARG A 112 -7.70 -12.15 4.64
CA ARG A 112 -7.94 -10.89 3.89
C ARG A 112 -7.20 -10.88 2.56
N MET A 113 -5.99 -11.42 2.53
CA MET A 113 -5.22 -11.55 1.31
C MET A 113 -5.78 -12.64 0.39
N GLU A 114 -6.09 -13.82 0.93
CA GLU A 114 -6.65 -14.95 0.18
C GLU A 114 -8.02 -14.62 -0.45
N SER A 115 -8.88 -13.88 0.26
CA SER A 115 -10.19 -13.46 -0.28
C SER A 115 -10.08 -12.50 -1.46
N ALA A 116 -8.91 -11.89 -1.70
CA ALA A 116 -8.66 -11.08 -2.91
C ALA A 116 -8.37 -11.96 -4.14
N GLY A 117 -8.16 -13.26 -3.93
CA GLY A 117 -7.59 -14.19 -4.88
C GLY A 117 -6.10 -14.43 -4.60
N CYS A 118 -5.55 -15.49 -5.20
CA CYS A 118 -4.13 -15.78 -5.15
C CYS A 118 -3.56 -15.95 -6.55
N ALA A 119 -2.23 -15.85 -6.66
CA ALA A 119 -1.54 -16.19 -7.89
C ALA A 119 -1.84 -17.65 -8.30
N PRO A 120 -1.86 -17.97 -9.61
CA PRO A 120 -2.17 -19.32 -10.10
C PRO A 120 -1.29 -20.44 -9.50
N ALA A 121 -0.09 -20.08 -9.02
CA ALA A 121 0.84 -21.01 -8.40
C ALA A 121 0.45 -21.47 -6.98
N LEU A 122 -0.59 -20.89 -6.39
CA LEU A 122 -1.06 -21.18 -5.03
C LEU A 122 -2.47 -21.75 -5.07
N ARG A 123 -2.73 -22.76 -4.24
CA ARG A 123 -4.09 -23.26 -4.00
C ARG A 123 -4.74 -22.39 -2.94
N CYS A 124 -5.80 -21.70 -3.34
CA CYS A 124 -6.57 -20.81 -2.47
C CYS A 124 -8.06 -21.15 -2.51
N ASP A 125 -8.75 -20.81 -1.44
CA ASP A 125 -10.20 -20.79 -1.36
C ASP A 125 -10.66 -19.37 -0.94
N PRO A 126 -10.74 -18.44 -1.90
CA PRO A 126 -11.14 -17.06 -1.61
C PRO A 126 -12.54 -16.97 -1.00
N GLY A 127 -13.43 -17.91 -1.34
CA GLY A 127 -14.78 -17.99 -0.80
C GLY A 127 -14.80 -18.36 0.68
N ALA A 128 -14.07 -19.40 1.08
CA ALA A 128 -13.95 -19.76 2.48
C ALA A 128 -13.17 -18.72 3.31
N ALA A 129 -12.19 -18.05 2.70
CA ALA A 129 -11.49 -16.94 3.34
C ALA A 129 -12.43 -15.75 3.60
N LEU A 130 -13.26 -15.40 2.61
CA LEU A 130 -14.27 -14.36 2.76
C LEU A 130 -15.32 -14.73 3.82
N ALA A 131 -15.85 -15.95 3.78
CA ALA A 131 -16.83 -16.42 4.77
C ALA A 131 -16.28 -16.42 6.20
N PHE A 132 -14.98 -16.69 6.37
CA PHE A 132 -14.30 -16.53 7.66
C PHE A 132 -14.25 -15.06 8.11
N LEU A 133 -13.93 -14.13 7.20
CA LEU A 133 -13.88 -12.70 7.52
C LEU A 133 -15.27 -12.14 7.86
N GLU A 134 -16.32 -12.57 7.16
CA GLU A 134 -17.71 -12.18 7.46
C GLU A 134 -18.14 -12.58 8.88
N GLN A 135 -17.51 -13.62 9.46
CA GLN A 135 -17.74 -14.03 10.84
C GLN A 135 -16.79 -13.35 11.83
N ALA A 136 -15.51 -13.22 11.47
CA ALA A 136 -14.47 -12.67 12.34
C ALA A 136 -14.58 -11.15 12.49
N ASP A 137 -15.13 -10.47 11.48
CA ASP A 137 -15.20 -9.01 11.40
C ASP A 137 -16.49 -8.54 10.70
N ALA A 138 -17.63 -8.95 11.26
CA ALA A 138 -18.97 -8.69 10.70
C ALA A 138 -19.33 -7.19 10.62
N GLY A 139 -18.65 -6.32 11.38
CA GLY A 139 -18.87 -4.88 11.38
C GLY A 139 -18.11 -4.12 10.28
N ASN A 140 -17.26 -4.81 9.50
CA ASN A 140 -16.38 -4.18 8.54
C ASN A 140 -16.99 -4.10 7.12
N ALA A 141 -17.27 -2.87 6.67
CA ALA A 141 -17.80 -2.61 5.34
C ALA A 141 -16.90 -3.15 4.21
N SER A 142 -15.58 -3.22 4.41
CA SER A 142 -14.63 -3.74 3.41
C SER A 142 -14.88 -5.23 3.09
N VAL A 143 -15.21 -6.03 4.12
CA VAL A 143 -15.53 -7.45 3.98
C VAL A 143 -16.82 -7.61 3.16
N HIS A 144 -17.86 -6.87 3.52
CA HIS A 144 -19.15 -6.94 2.84
C HIS A 144 -19.13 -6.38 1.42
N LEU A 145 -18.32 -5.34 1.15
CA LEU A 145 -18.11 -4.84 -0.22
C LEU A 145 -17.40 -5.87 -1.11
N ARG A 146 -16.52 -6.69 -0.53
CA ARG A 146 -15.91 -7.82 -1.24
C ARG A 146 -16.92 -8.92 -1.51
N ALA A 147 -17.77 -9.26 -0.54
CA ALA A 147 -18.88 -10.21 -0.73
C ALA A 147 -19.88 -9.72 -1.80
N TYR A 148 -20.20 -8.43 -1.81
CA TYR A 148 -21.01 -7.80 -2.85
C TYR A 148 -20.38 -7.96 -4.24
N THR A 149 -19.09 -7.66 -4.37
CA THR A 149 -18.35 -7.79 -5.63
C THR A 149 -18.30 -9.25 -6.10
N ASP A 150 -18.06 -10.19 -5.18
CA ASP A 150 -18.04 -11.61 -5.48
C ASP A 150 -19.40 -12.14 -5.96
N ALA A 151 -20.47 -11.84 -5.24
CA ALA A 151 -21.83 -12.21 -5.61
C ALA A 151 -22.22 -11.64 -6.97
N ARG A 152 -21.84 -10.38 -7.26
CA ARG A 152 -22.03 -9.76 -8.57
C ARG A 152 -21.30 -10.47 -9.70
N ARG A 153 -20.05 -10.91 -9.48
CA ARG A 153 -19.29 -11.69 -10.48
C ARG A 153 -19.95 -13.03 -10.78
N ARG A 154 -20.59 -13.65 -9.77
CA ARG A 154 -21.35 -14.90 -9.92
C ARG A 154 -22.76 -14.72 -10.49
N GLY A 155 -23.22 -13.49 -10.68
CA GLY A 155 -24.59 -13.19 -11.13
C GLY A 155 -25.66 -13.44 -10.06
N ASP A 156 -25.27 -13.61 -8.78
CA ASP A 156 -26.20 -13.82 -7.67
C ASP A 156 -26.65 -12.46 -7.12
N GLN A 157 -27.75 -11.95 -7.68
CA GLN A 157 -28.29 -10.64 -7.30
C GLN A 157 -28.80 -10.62 -5.85
N ALA A 158 -29.35 -11.73 -5.35
CA ALA A 158 -29.88 -11.80 -3.99
C ALA A 158 -28.74 -11.81 -2.95
N ALA A 159 -27.65 -12.53 -3.20
CA ALA A 159 -26.46 -12.44 -2.36
C ALA A 159 -25.79 -11.07 -2.45
N ALA A 160 -25.73 -10.47 -3.64
CA ALA A 160 -25.17 -9.14 -3.81
C ALA A 160 -25.94 -8.10 -2.98
N GLU A 161 -27.27 -8.09 -3.04
CA GLU A 161 -28.07 -7.13 -2.27
C GLU A 161 -27.95 -7.37 -0.76
N ARG A 162 -27.91 -8.63 -0.30
CA ARG A 162 -27.66 -8.92 1.13
C ARG A 162 -26.31 -8.40 1.61
N ALA A 163 -25.25 -8.62 0.84
CA ALA A 163 -23.92 -8.13 1.16
C ALA A 163 -23.86 -6.59 1.13
N TRP A 164 -24.56 -5.95 0.20
CA TRP A 164 -24.70 -4.50 0.17
C TRP A 164 -25.37 -3.96 1.44
N GLN A 165 -26.50 -4.54 1.84
CA GLN A 165 -27.20 -4.12 3.06
C GLN A 165 -26.35 -4.35 4.33
N ALA A 166 -25.54 -5.42 4.36
CA ALA A 166 -24.57 -5.62 5.44
C ALA A 166 -23.46 -4.56 5.45
N ALA A 167 -22.97 -4.13 4.27
CA ALA A 167 -22.02 -3.03 4.16
C ALA A 167 -22.63 -1.70 4.64
N VAL A 168 -23.92 -1.44 4.34
CA VAL A 168 -24.65 -0.25 4.81
C VAL A 168 -24.80 -0.23 6.33
N GLN A 169 -24.95 -1.40 6.96
CA GLN A 169 -25.12 -1.55 8.41
C GLN A 169 -23.79 -1.67 9.17
N SER A 170 -22.67 -1.66 8.47
CA SER A 170 -21.33 -1.75 9.05
C SER A 170 -20.97 -0.50 9.84
N ASP A 171 -20.24 -0.67 10.95
CA ASP A 171 -19.85 0.42 11.85
C ASP A 171 -18.44 0.97 11.55
N HIS A 172 -17.68 0.29 10.69
CA HIS A 172 -16.36 0.75 10.26
C HIS A 172 -15.99 0.24 8.86
N PHE A 173 -14.88 0.76 8.34
CA PHE A 173 -14.21 0.24 7.16
C PHE A 173 -12.72 0.07 7.47
N ASP A 174 -12.21 -1.14 7.30
CA ASP A 174 -10.78 -1.43 7.35
C ASP A 174 -10.38 -2.23 6.10
N SER A 175 -9.63 -1.58 5.22
CA SER A 175 -9.03 -2.21 4.03
C SER A 175 -7.97 -3.27 4.37
N GLY A 176 -7.45 -3.25 5.60
CA GLY A 176 -6.32 -4.04 6.08
C GLY A 176 -4.96 -3.45 5.74
N ALA A 177 -4.90 -2.29 5.07
CA ALA A 177 -3.65 -1.64 4.70
C ALA A 177 -2.80 -1.31 5.94
N LEU A 178 -3.43 -0.82 7.02
CA LEU A 178 -2.71 -0.49 8.25
C LEU A 178 -2.24 -1.74 9.00
N GLU A 179 -3.06 -2.79 9.07
CA GLU A 179 -2.66 -4.04 9.71
C GLU A 179 -1.52 -4.72 8.95
N LEU A 180 -1.60 -4.77 7.63
CA LEU A 180 -0.51 -5.24 6.78
C LEU A 180 0.74 -4.39 6.97
N GLY A 181 0.60 -3.06 7.02
CA GLY A 181 1.70 -2.14 7.26
C GLY A 181 2.43 -2.44 8.57
N LYS A 182 1.70 -2.55 9.68
CA LYS A 182 2.26 -2.91 11.00
C LYS A 182 2.96 -4.27 10.97
N ALA A 183 2.36 -5.25 10.31
CA ALA A 183 2.91 -6.59 10.19
C ALA A 183 4.22 -6.61 9.38
N LEU A 184 4.27 -5.85 8.28
CA LEU A 184 5.48 -5.68 7.48
C LEU A 184 6.55 -4.88 8.22
N HIS A 185 6.19 -3.83 8.96
CA HIS A 185 7.12 -3.08 9.80
C HIS A 185 7.84 -4.00 10.80
N ALA A 186 7.08 -4.85 11.50
CA ALA A 186 7.63 -5.82 12.46
C ALA A 186 8.59 -6.86 11.82
N SER A 187 8.56 -7.03 10.50
CA SER A 187 9.47 -7.95 9.81
C SER A 187 10.92 -7.45 9.78
N TYR A 188 11.13 -6.11 9.73
CA TYR A 188 12.46 -5.50 9.63
C TYR A 188 12.85 -4.66 10.85
N ASP A 189 11.88 -4.28 11.68
CA ASP A 189 12.13 -3.57 12.93
C ASP A 189 12.98 -4.42 13.90
N GLY A 190 13.84 -3.76 14.67
CA GLY A 190 14.78 -4.39 15.60
C GLY A 190 15.90 -5.24 14.97
N VAL A 191 15.96 -5.34 13.63
CA VAL A 191 17.04 -6.07 12.94
C VAL A 191 18.31 -5.22 12.90
N GLN A 192 19.44 -5.83 13.23
CA GLN A 192 20.75 -5.19 13.05
C GLN A 192 21.17 -5.26 11.58
N TRP A 193 20.95 -4.16 10.87
CA TRP A 193 21.26 -4.05 9.45
C TRP A 193 22.75 -3.76 9.19
N PRO A 194 23.38 -4.41 8.19
CA PRO A 194 24.73 -4.06 7.75
C PRO A 194 24.84 -2.58 7.36
N SER A 195 25.91 -1.94 7.80
CA SER A 195 26.19 -0.53 7.52
C SER A 195 27.23 -0.39 6.41
N LEU A 196 27.00 0.54 5.48
CA LEU A 196 28.00 0.92 4.49
C LEU A 196 29.08 1.78 5.16
N ALA A 197 30.26 1.21 5.35
CA ALA A 197 31.34 1.84 6.11
C ALA A 197 31.78 3.20 5.52
N SER A 198 31.75 3.34 4.20
CA SER A 198 32.13 4.58 3.51
C SER A 198 31.08 5.67 3.71
N VAL A 199 31.44 6.69 4.49
CA VAL A 199 30.61 7.89 4.73
C VAL A 199 30.37 8.66 3.43
N SER A 200 31.38 8.77 2.57
CA SER A 200 31.28 9.50 1.30
C SER A 200 30.33 8.80 0.32
N LEU A 201 30.38 7.47 0.24
CA LEU A 201 29.44 6.71 -0.60
C LEU A 201 28.01 6.80 -0.07
N ARG A 202 27.81 6.74 1.26
CA ARG A 202 26.47 6.96 1.85
C ARG A 202 25.91 8.33 1.48
N ALA A 203 26.71 9.39 1.64
CA ALA A 203 26.28 10.75 1.27
C ALA A 203 25.96 10.88 -0.23
N GLN A 204 26.72 10.21 -1.10
CA GLN A 204 26.44 10.18 -2.54
C GLN A 204 25.13 9.44 -2.85
N LEU A 205 24.88 8.29 -2.21
CA LEU A 205 23.63 7.55 -2.35
C LEU A 205 22.43 8.40 -1.88
N ASP A 206 22.55 9.08 -0.73
CA ASP A 206 21.48 9.96 -0.21
C ASP A 206 21.14 11.08 -1.19
N VAL A 207 22.16 11.76 -1.74
CA VAL A 207 21.97 12.82 -2.75
C VAL A 207 21.33 12.28 -4.02
N GLN A 208 21.65 11.04 -4.40
CA GLN A 208 21.07 10.36 -5.57
C GLN A 208 19.69 9.77 -5.29
N GLY A 209 19.20 9.83 -4.05
CA GLY A 209 17.93 9.20 -3.67
C GLY A 209 17.99 7.68 -3.72
N PHE A 210 19.14 7.08 -3.41
CA PHE A 210 19.25 5.64 -3.15
C PHE A 210 19.30 5.38 -1.64
N PRO A 211 18.84 4.21 -1.18
CA PRO A 211 19.06 3.80 0.20
C PRO A 211 20.55 3.79 0.56
N SER A 212 20.91 4.53 1.61
CA SER A 212 22.28 4.60 2.15
C SER A 212 22.45 3.78 3.44
N THR A 213 21.36 3.22 3.97
CA THR A 213 21.32 2.39 5.18
C THR A 213 20.64 1.06 4.89
N GLY A 214 21.02 0.00 5.62
CA GLY A 214 20.45 -1.33 5.37
C GLY A 214 18.96 -1.38 5.74
N ALA A 215 18.55 -0.63 6.77
CA ALA A 215 17.15 -0.41 7.11
C ALA A 215 16.39 0.30 5.96
N GLY A 216 16.97 1.33 5.35
CA GLY A 216 16.37 2.02 4.20
C GLY A 216 16.23 1.10 2.98
N MET A 217 17.15 0.15 2.79
CA MET A 217 17.05 -0.85 1.74
C MET A 217 15.97 -1.90 2.05
N ALA A 218 15.87 -2.38 3.29
CA ALA A 218 14.81 -3.29 3.74
C ALA A 218 13.41 -2.66 3.60
N ALA A 219 13.30 -1.39 3.99
CA ALA A 219 12.12 -0.55 3.84
C ALA A 219 11.61 -0.49 2.38
N MET A 220 12.49 -0.50 1.37
CA MET A 220 12.08 -0.52 -0.04
C MET A 220 11.33 -1.79 -0.44
N PHE A 221 11.73 -2.96 0.07
CA PHE A 221 11.00 -4.21 -0.19
C PHE A 221 9.62 -4.19 0.48
N VAL A 222 9.57 -3.68 1.71
CA VAL A 222 8.35 -3.59 2.49
C VAL A 222 7.34 -2.63 1.87
N ILE A 223 7.75 -1.43 1.45
CA ILE A 223 6.82 -0.49 0.82
C ILE A 223 6.30 -1.05 -0.52
N GLY A 224 7.11 -1.82 -1.26
CA GLY A 224 6.67 -2.51 -2.47
C GLY A 224 5.57 -3.52 -2.18
N ALA A 225 5.79 -4.40 -1.20
CA ALA A 225 4.80 -5.37 -0.74
C ALA A 225 3.53 -4.71 -0.21
N TRP A 226 3.66 -3.66 0.61
CA TRP A 226 2.53 -2.91 1.13
C TRP A 226 1.72 -2.25 -0.01
N SER A 227 2.38 -1.53 -0.91
CA SER A 227 1.71 -0.80 -1.99
C SER A 227 0.97 -1.71 -2.98
N ALA A 228 1.45 -2.94 -3.18
CA ALA A 228 0.77 -3.94 -4.01
C ALA A 228 -0.57 -4.41 -3.42
N HIS A 229 -0.79 -4.21 -2.12
CA HIS A 229 -1.93 -4.79 -1.39
C HIS A 229 -2.73 -3.77 -0.58
N ALA A 230 -2.24 -2.55 -0.41
CA ALA A 230 -2.85 -1.53 0.44
C ALA A 230 -4.14 -0.92 -0.12
N LEU A 231 -4.38 -1.00 -1.44
CA LEU A 231 -5.55 -0.37 -2.05
C LEU A 231 -6.73 -1.36 -2.16
N PRO A 232 -7.89 -1.05 -1.52
CA PRO A 232 -9.09 -1.85 -1.68
C PRO A 232 -9.71 -1.68 -3.07
N ALA A 233 -10.38 -2.73 -3.56
CA ALA A 233 -11.09 -2.70 -4.84
C ALA A 233 -12.45 -1.97 -4.73
N LEU A 234 -12.44 -0.64 -4.70
CA LEU A 234 -13.65 0.18 -4.53
C LEU A 234 -14.43 0.46 -5.83
N GLY A 235 -14.05 -0.18 -6.94
CA GLY A 235 -14.65 0.11 -8.26
C GLY A 235 -16.16 -0.15 -8.33
N ASP A 236 -16.65 -1.22 -7.70
CA ASP A 236 -18.08 -1.55 -7.68
C ASP A 236 -18.90 -0.63 -6.76
N LEU A 237 -18.32 -0.19 -5.64
CA LEU A 237 -18.89 0.85 -4.80
C LEU A 237 -19.07 2.14 -5.62
N MET A 238 -18.01 2.59 -6.30
CA MET A 238 -18.06 3.83 -7.08
C MET A 238 -19.06 3.79 -8.24
N ARG A 239 -19.23 2.62 -8.87
CA ARG A 239 -20.27 2.44 -9.91
C ARG A 239 -21.68 2.52 -9.33
N ARG A 240 -21.95 1.83 -8.21
CA ARG A 240 -23.28 1.82 -7.56
C ARG A 240 -23.64 3.21 -7.02
N CYS A 241 -22.67 3.91 -6.45
CA CYS A 241 -22.85 5.22 -5.81
C CYS A 241 -22.60 6.41 -6.73
N SER A 242 -22.61 6.20 -8.05
CA SER A 242 -22.56 7.32 -9.00
C SER A 242 -23.78 8.23 -8.82
N PRO A 243 -23.62 9.56 -8.82
CA PRO A 243 -24.75 10.50 -8.74
C PRO A 243 -25.78 10.31 -9.85
N THR A 244 -25.38 9.77 -11.00
CA THR A 244 -26.28 9.47 -12.13
C THR A 244 -27.13 8.21 -11.93
N VAL A 245 -26.75 7.35 -10.98
CA VAL A 245 -27.40 6.07 -10.69
C VAL A 245 -28.18 6.13 -9.38
N ALA A 246 -27.73 6.92 -8.40
CA ALA A 246 -28.29 6.97 -7.06
C ALA A 246 -29.72 7.56 -7.03
N THR A 247 -30.71 6.72 -6.76
CA THR A 247 -32.04 7.16 -6.30
C THR A 247 -31.93 7.76 -4.89
N PRO A 248 -32.94 8.49 -4.38
CA PRO A 248 -32.89 9.04 -3.02
C PRO A 248 -32.61 7.98 -1.92
N ALA A 249 -33.22 6.80 -2.02
CA ALA A 249 -32.97 5.71 -1.07
C ALA A 249 -31.55 5.15 -1.19
N LEU A 250 -31.09 4.89 -2.42
CA LEU A 250 -29.73 4.40 -2.67
C LEU A 250 -28.67 5.44 -2.28
N ARG A 251 -28.98 6.73 -2.37
CA ARG A 251 -28.09 7.82 -1.95
C ARG A 251 -27.77 7.70 -0.46
N ASP A 252 -28.78 7.50 0.37
CA ASP A 252 -28.58 7.43 1.83
C ASP A 252 -27.78 6.18 2.22
N GLU A 253 -28.04 5.04 1.57
CA GLU A 253 -27.23 3.81 1.70
C GLU A 253 -25.77 4.03 1.27
N CYS A 254 -25.57 4.67 0.12
CA CYS A 254 -24.24 5.00 -0.39
C CYS A 254 -23.49 5.94 0.53
N MET A 255 -24.16 6.93 1.11
CA MET A 255 -23.56 7.86 2.07
C MET A 255 -23.11 7.13 3.35
N ALA A 256 -23.87 6.15 3.84
CA ALA A 256 -23.46 5.34 5.00
C ALA A 256 -22.14 4.59 4.73
N VAL A 257 -22.03 3.91 3.59
CA VAL A 257 -20.80 3.18 3.23
C VAL A 257 -19.64 4.13 2.94
N LEU A 258 -19.88 5.22 2.21
CA LEU A 258 -18.84 6.19 1.84
C LEU A 258 -18.32 6.97 3.03
N ASP A 259 -19.11 7.19 4.08
CA ASP A 259 -18.66 7.80 5.33
C ASP A 259 -17.60 6.91 6.01
N ASN A 260 -17.87 5.61 6.16
CA ASN A 260 -16.89 4.65 6.67
C ASN A 260 -15.60 4.66 5.84
N VAL A 261 -15.71 4.64 4.50
CA VAL A 261 -14.55 4.72 3.59
C VAL A 261 -13.80 6.05 3.72
N ALA A 262 -14.50 7.18 3.89
CA ALA A 262 -13.88 8.51 4.02
C ALA A 262 -13.08 8.65 5.33
N ASN A 263 -13.48 7.91 6.36
CA ASN A 263 -12.84 7.88 7.67
C ASN A 263 -11.69 6.85 7.76
N ASP A 264 -11.50 5.98 6.77
CA ASP A 264 -10.29 5.14 6.66
C ASP A 264 -9.09 5.96 6.17
N GLU A 265 -8.29 6.40 7.12
CA GLU A 265 -7.07 7.19 6.92
C GLU A 265 -5.81 6.32 6.68
N SER A 266 -5.95 4.99 6.59
CA SER A 266 -4.82 4.07 6.36
C SER A 266 -4.09 4.36 5.05
N THR A 267 -4.82 4.76 4.01
CA THR A 267 -4.27 5.21 2.72
C THR A 267 -4.90 6.53 2.30
N LEU A 268 -4.11 7.44 1.73
CA LEU A 268 -4.61 8.73 1.26
C LEU A 268 -5.64 8.55 0.14
N THR A 269 -5.41 7.58 -0.74
CA THR A 269 -6.31 7.28 -1.86
C THR A 269 -7.70 6.83 -1.39
N THR A 270 -7.78 5.98 -0.37
CA THR A 270 -9.08 5.50 0.17
C THR A 270 -9.87 6.66 0.79
N ALA A 271 -9.21 7.45 1.65
CA ALA A 271 -9.82 8.64 2.24
C ALA A 271 -10.33 9.63 1.18
N VAL A 272 -9.56 9.87 0.10
CA VAL A 272 -9.96 10.74 -1.01
C VAL A 272 -11.18 10.18 -1.75
N ILE A 273 -11.21 8.87 -2.04
CA ILE A 273 -12.33 8.23 -2.73
C ILE A 273 -13.63 8.37 -1.92
N GLY A 274 -13.60 7.99 -0.63
CA GLY A 274 -14.76 8.12 0.26
C GLY A 274 -15.23 9.56 0.38
N THR A 275 -14.30 10.48 0.67
CA THR A 275 -14.60 11.92 0.82
C THR A 275 -15.19 12.53 -0.46
N LYS A 276 -14.66 12.16 -1.63
CA LYS A 276 -15.18 12.63 -2.92
C LYS A 276 -16.60 12.12 -3.18
N GLY A 277 -16.88 10.86 -2.84
CA GLY A 277 -18.23 10.30 -2.89
C GLY A 277 -19.20 11.04 -1.97
N MET A 278 -18.80 11.25 -0.71
CA MET A 278 -19.59 12.03 0.26
C MET A 278 -19.86 13.45 -0.23
N ALA A 279 -18.86 14.16 -0.76
CA ALA A 279 -19.03 15.50 -1.29
C ALA A 279 -19.98 15.57 -2.50
N ALA A 280 -20.04 14.50 -3.31
CA ALA A 280 -20.88 14.44 -4.50
C ALA A 280 -22.35 14.09 -4.19
N LEU A 281 -22.62 13.35 -3.11
CA LEU A 281 -23.96 12.92 -2.71
C LEU A 281 -24.58 13.78 -1.61
N SER A 282 -23.77 14.51 -0.83
CA SER A 282 -24.25 15.39 0.23
C SER A 282 -24.85 16.70 -0.31
N ASN A 283 -25.69 17.34 0.50
CA ASN A 283 -26.28 18.65 0.22
C ASN A 283 -26.02 19.64 1.37
N GLY A 284 -26.21 20.94 1.12
CA GLY A 284 -26.16 21.98 2.15
C GLY A 284 -24.85 22.02 2.94
N ALA A 285 -24.95 22.13 4.27
CA ALA A 285 -23.79 22.23 5.15
C ALA A 285 -22.88 20.98 5.12
N ASP A 286 -23.45 19.79 4.95
CA ASP A 286 -22.68 18.54 4.85
C ASP A 286 -21.82 18.53 3.58
N ALA A 287 -22.36 18.98 2.45
CA ALA A 287 -21.59 19.13 1.22
C ALA A 287 -20.38 20.05 1.41
N THR A 288 -20.58 21.20 2.07
CA THR A 288 -19.49 22.14 2.39
C THR A 288 -18.44 21.50 3.29
N ARG A 289 -18.83 20.75 4.32
CA ARG A 289 -17.91 20.02 5.20
C ARG A 289 -17.06 19.02 4.41
N TRP A 290 -17.68 18.20 3.57
CA TRP A 290 -16.99 17.19 2.79
C TRP A 290 -16.09 17.78 1.69
N GLN A 291 -16.48 18.90 1.09
CA GLN A 291 -15.62 19.64 0.17
C GLN A 291 -14.38 20.22 0.87
N ALA A 292 -14.53 20.77 2.08
CA ALA A 292 -13.39 21.25 2.87
C ALA A 292 -12.43 20.10 3.20
N ARG A 293 -12.97 18.94 3.60
CA ARG A 293 -12.20 17.71 3.84
C ARG A 293 -11.46 17.24 2.59
N LEU A 294 -12.12 17.23 1.44
CA LEU A 294 -11.50 16.84 0.17
C LEU A 294 -10.31 17.76 -0.17
N ARG A 295 -10.49 19.06 0.05
CA ARG A 295 -9.44 20.07 -0.17
C ARG A 295 -8.23 19.85 0.75
N GLU A 296 -8.45 19.45 2.00
CA GLU A 296 -7.38 19.06 2.93
C GLU A 296 -6.60 17.84 2.40
N LEU A 297 -7.29 16.78 1.99
CA LEU A 297 -6.65 15.58 1.47
C LEU A 297 -5.87 15.85 0.16
N GLN A 298 -6.41 16.67 -0.72
CA GLN A 298 -5.72 17.10 -1.94
C GLN A 298 -4.48 17.96 -1.64
N TRP A 299 -4.52 18.75 -0.57
CA TRP A 299 -3.34 19.48 -0.09
C TRP A 299 -2.25 18.53 0.39
N LEU A 300 -2.60 17.52 1.19
CA LEU A 300 -1.65 16.48 1.62
C LEU A 300 -1.04 15.74 0.43
N GLN A 301 -1.85 15.42 -0.58
CA GLN A 301 -1.37 14.80 -1.83
C GLN A 301 -0.37 15.71 -2.57
N HIS A 302 -0.69 16.99 -2.70
CA HIS A 302 0.18 17.98 -3.34
C HIS A 302 1.53 18.11 -2.61
N GLN A 303 1.50 18.12 -1.29
CA GLN A 303 2.73 18.20 -0.49
C GLN A 303 3.58 16.93 -0.56
N ARG A 304 2.95 15.75 -0.62
CA ARG A 304 3.64 14.47 -0.82
C ARG A 304 4.52 14.51 -2.08
N HIS A 305 4.00 15.03 -3.19
CA HIS A 305 4.74 15.11 -4.46
C HIS A 305 5.87 16.15 -4.47
N ARG A 306 5.76 17.22 -3.68
CA ARG A 306 6.79 18.27 -3.63
C ARG A 306 8.04 17.89 -2.85
N ALA A 307 7.92 16.93 -1.94
CA ALA A 307 8.92 16.68 -0.91
C ALA A 307 9.53 15.27 -0.98
N SER A 308 9.21 14.47 -1.99
CA SER A 308 9.64 13.07 -2.07
C SER A 308 11.06 12.90 -2.65
N THR A 309 12.04 12.71 -1.77
CA THR A 309 13.24 11.90 -2.06
C THR A 309 13.03 10.49 -1.49
N VAL A 310 13.66 9.47 -2.06
CA VAL A 310 13.57 8.07 -1.58
C VAL A 310 14.06 7.93 -0.12
N ALA A 311 15.09 8.70 0.26
CA ALA A 311 15.57 8.72 1.65
C ALA A 311 14.54 9.32 2.63
N GLY A 312 13.80 10.36 2.21
CA GLY A 312 12.69 10.90 2.99
C GLY A 312 11.52 9.92 3.13
N LEU A 313 11.27 9.11 2.10
CA LEU A 313 10.26 8.04 2.13
C LEU A 313 10.63 6.94 3.13
N ALA A 314 11.90 6.54 3.21
CA ALA A 314 12.34 5.52 4.19
C ALA A 314 12.17 5.99 5.64
N ASN A 315 12.49 7.25 5.95
CA ASN A 315 12.32 7.82 7.30
C ASN A 315 10.86 8.03 7.70
N GLU A 316 9.96 8.15 6.73
CA GLU A 316 8.52 8.31 6.97
C GLU A 316 7.76 6.99 6.90
N LEU A 317 8.39 5.95 6.35
CA LEU A 317 7.78 4.66 6.11
C LEU A 317 7.27 4.05 7.42
N ASP A 318 8.04 4.12 8.50
CA ASP A 318 7.65 3.56 9.80
C ASP A 318 6.32 4.16 10.27
N VAL A 319 6.16 5.49 10.14
CA VAL A 319 4.93 6.19 10.54
C VAL A 319 3.79 5.84 9.58
N VAL A 320 4.04 5.77 8.27
CA VAL A 320 3.03 5.36 7.28
C VAL A 320 2.53 3.95 7.56
N LEU A 321 3.43 2.99 7.80
CA LEU A 321 3.09 1.60 8.05
C LEU A 321 2.38 1.39 9.39
N THR A 322 2.72 2.17 10.42
CA THR A 322 2.18 1.96 11.78
C THR A 322 0.98 2.84 12.13
N GLN A 323 0.80 3.98 11.45
CA GLN A 323 -0.25 4.97 11.73
C GLN A 323 -1.14 5.28 10.52
N GLY A 324 -0.75 4.90 9.31
CA GLY A 324 -1.46 5.19 8.06
C GLY A 324 -0.88 6.40 7.31
N GLU A 325 -1.17 6.49 6.01
CA GLU A 325 -0.62 7.55 5.16
C GLU A 325 -1.09 8.96 5.55
N VAL A 326 -2.38 9.14 5.89
CA VAL A 326 -2.92 10.48 6.16
C VAL A 326 -2.35 11.08 7.46
N PRO A 327 -2.33 10.36 8.60
CA PRO A 327 -1.71 10.87 9.83
C PRO A 327 -0.21 11.10 9.66
N ALA A 328 0.49 10.22 8.93
CA ALA A 328 1.91 10.36 8.65
C ALA A 328 2.23 11.64 7.87
N LEU A 329 1.44 11.95 6.83
CA LEU A 329 1.60 13.17 6.04
C LEU A 329 1.32 14.44 6.87
N ARG A 330 0.29 14.45 7.72
CA ARG A 330 0.03 15.58 8.62
C ARG A 330 1.19 15.79 9.60
N ALA A 331 1.65 14.72 10.24
CA ALA A 331 2.76 14.78 11.19
C ALA A 331 4.05 15.25 10.53
N ARG A 332 4.31 14.85 9.28
CA ARG A 332 5.43 15.35 8.48
C ARG A 332 5.34 16.86 8.28
N LEU A 333 4.21 17.38 7.79
CA LEU A 333 4.04 18.81 7.55
C LEU A 333 4.24 19.62 8.83
N GLN A 334 3.68 19.14 9.94
CA GLN A 334 3.84 19.76 11.25
C GLN A 334 5.32 19.82 11.68
N ARG A 335 6.08 18.73 11.54
CA ARG A 335 7.52 18.71 11.86
C ARG A 335 8.35 19.66 10.98
N GLN A 336 7.91 19.90 9.75
CA GLN A 336 8.57 20.80 8.81
C GLN A 336 8.15 22.26 8.96
N GLY A 337 7.26 22.58 9.91
CA GLY A 337 6.70 23.93 10.05
C GLY A 337 5.81 24.34 8.87
N LEU A 338 5.34 23.38 8.07
CA LEU A 338 4.43 23.61 6.95
C LEU A 338 2.99 23.51 7.43
N ALA A 339 2.10 24.29 6.81
CA ALA A 339 0.67 24.23 7.12
C ALA A 339 0.11 22.84 6.78
N ALA A 340 -0.51 22.18 7.77
CA ALA A 340 -1.21 20.91 7.57
C ALA A 340 -2.53 21.07 6.80
N GLN A 341 -3.04 22.30 6.70
CA GLN A 341 -4.25 22.66 5.97
C GLN A 341 -3.91 23.54 4.75
N PRO A 342 -4.75 23.50 3.69
CA PRO A 342 -4.57 24.35 2.52
C PRO A 342 -4.67 25.83 2.89
N LEU A 343 -3.75 26.65 2.38
CA LEU A 343 -3.80 28.10 2.54
C LEU A 343 -5.09 28.69 1.91
N ALA A 344 -5.52 29.85 2.40
CA ALA A 344 -6.64 30.57 1.80
C ALA A 344 -6.39 30.81 0.31
N GLY A 345 -7.37 30.47 -0.54
CA GLY A 345 -7.26 30.59 -2.00
C GLY A 345 -6.49 29.47 -2.72
N TRP A 346 -5.84 28.54 -2.01
CA TRP A 346 -5.22 27.37 -2.66
C TRP A 346 -6.26 26.48 -3.35
N GLN A 347 -6.02 26.12 -4.61
CA GLN A 347 -6.84 25.20 -5.39
C GLN A 347 -5.97 24.06 -5.96
N PRO A 348 -6.49 22.82 -6.07
CA PRO A 348 -5.77 21.72 -6.69
C PRO A 348 -5.41 22.04 -8.15
N GLY A 349 -4.17 21.73 -8.56
CA GLY A 349 -3.72 21.93 -9.95
C GLY A 349 -3.38 23.38 -10.34
N ALA A 350 -3.57 24.36 -9.46
CA ALA A 350 -3.02 25.69 -9.68
C ALA A 350 -1.48 25.64 -9.55
N ALA A 351 -0.77 26.16 -10.56
CA ALA A 351 0.67 26.36 -10.48
C ALA A 351 0.95 27.43 -9.40
N GLY A 352 1.16 26.99 -8.17
CA GLY A 352 1.38 27.90 -7.05
C GLY A 352 2.72 28.63 -7.18
N HIS A 353 2.69 29.87 -7.67
CA HIS A 353 3.60 30.92 -7.20
C HIS A 353 3.37 31.10 -5.70
N GLN A 354 4.33 30.64 -4.90
CA GLN A 354 4.41 31.01 -3.48
C GLN A 354 5.82 31.50 -3.23
N THR A 355 5.93 32.82 -3.08
CA THR A 355 7.07 33.52 -2.49
C THR A 355 7.31 32.99 -1.07
N ARG A 356 8.60 32.76 -0.77
CA ARG A 356 9.13 32.30 0.52
C ARG A 356 8.72 33.17 1.69
#